data_AF-A0A8S3RM55-F1
#
_entry.id   AF-A0A8S3RM55-F1
#
_cell.length_a   1.000
_cell.length_b   1.000
_cell.length_c   1.000
_cell.angle_alpha   90.00
_cell.angle_beta   90.00
_cell.angle_gamma   90.00
#
_symmetry.space_group_name_H-M   'P 1'
#
loop_
_entity.id
_entity.type
_entity.pdbx_description
1 polymer ?
#
loop_
_entity_poly.entity_id
_entity_poly.type
_entity_poly.pdbx_seq_one_letter_code
_entity_poly.pdbx_strand_id
1 'polypeptide(L)'
;MCLQLKRTGHFDYDRYDNTFELKELQSASQQLKAEYEDWVQNLITCRRNYYYMNFIHPAQLQQLFGYLCKNTGNERNILTCLQFIDTNFNNVQALRNQFQSLPEASNNREILQNISLTLQDIFKNHFPPRQKLAPQKKESKITDIVQAGVPYIAALNADSPLVIRTMFALYMNTTNSLPNANQILLL
;
A
#
# COMPACT_ATOMS: atom_id res chain seq x y z
N MET A 1 -0.75 -16.76 -15.73
CA MET A 1 0.48 -16.25 -15.10
C MET A 1 0.78 -14.80 -15.47
N CYS A 2 0.96 -14.41 -16.74
CA CYS A 2 1.26 -13.01 -17.10
C CYS A 2 0.25 -11.99 -16.53
N LEU A 3 -1.06 -12.28 -16.62
CA LEU A 3 -2.10 -11.45 -16.01
C LEU A 3 -1.97 -11.35 -14.48
N GLN A 4 -1.51 -12.41 -13.81
CA GLN A 4 -1.31 -12.40 -12.36
C GLN A 4 -0.07 -11.58 -12.00
N LEU A 5 1.04 -11.75 -12.71
CA LEU A 5 2.25 -10.92 -12.58
C LEU A 5 1.92 -9.44 -12.74
N LYS A 6 1.14 -9.09 -13.77
CA LYS A 6 0.62 -7.74 -13.97
C LYS A 6 -0.25 -7.26 -12.80
N ARG A 7 -1.21 -8.07 -12.34
CA ARG A 7 -2.09 -7.73 -11.20
C ARG A 7 -1.33 -7.56 -9.89
N THR A 8 -0.23 -8.28 -9.71
CA THR A 8 0.66 -8.13 -8.55
C THR A 8 1.65 -6.99 -8.70
N GLY A 9 1.59 -6.22 -9.79
CA GLY A 9 2.40 -5.02 -9.96
C GLY A 9 3.85 -5.30 -10.35
N HIS A 10 4.11 -6.45 -10.99
CA HIS A 10 5.46 -6.78 -11.47
C HIS A 10 5.93 -5.76 -12.51
N PHE A 11 7.20 -5.35 -12.42
CA PHE A 11 7.77 -4.24 -13.18
C PHE A 11 7.82 -4.47 -14.70
N ASP A 12 8.10 -5.71 -15.11
CA ASP A 12 8.22 -6.06 -16.53
C ASP A 12 6.89 -6.40 -17.22
N TYR A 13 5.83 -6.65 -16.45
CA TYR A 13 4.58 -7.21 -16.98
C TYR A 13 3.48 -6.18 -17.28
N ASP A 14 3.77 -4.88 -17.21
CA ASP A 14 2.78 -3.86 -17.55
C ASP A 14 2.38 -3.89 -19.04
N ARG A 15 3.37 -4.09 -19.93
CA ARG A 15 3.21 -4.13 -21.39
C ARG A 15 3.77 -5.41 -22.02
N TYR A 16 3.73 -6.52 -21.28
CA TYR A 16 4.26 -7.79 -21.75
C TYR A 16 3.47 -8.32 -22.95
N ASP A 17 4.14 -8.49 -24.08
CA ASP A 17 3.55 -8.96 -25.33
C ASP A 17 4.50 -9.92 -26.06
N ASN A 18 4.93 -10.97 -25.35
CA ASN A 18 5.76 -12.02 -25.95
C ASN A 18 4.89 -13.09 -26.60
N THR A 19 5.31 -13.51 -27.78
CA THR A 19 4.78 -14.69 -28.47
C THR A 19 5.73 -15.87 -28.26
N PHE A 20 5.16 -17.06 -28.08
CA PHE A 20 5.92 -18.29 -27.85
C PHE A 20 5.58 -19.31 -28.92
N GLU A 21 6.59 -20.04 -29.40
CA GLU A 21 6.34 -21.20 -30.24
C GLU A 21 5.70 -22.34 -29.43
N LEU A 22 4.94 -23.22 -30.10
CA LEU A 22 4.22 -24.32 -29.43
C LEU A 22 5.15 -25.19 -28.56
N LYS A 23 6.36 -25.46 -29.07
CA LYS A 23 7.39 -26.27 -28.40
C LYS A 23 7.95 -25.62 -27.12
N GLU A 24 7.81 -24.31 -26.98
CA GLU A 24 8.34 -23.50 -25.88
C GLU A 24 7.30 -23.22 -24.81
N LEU A 25 6.00 -23.40 -25.12
CA LEU A 25 4.88 -23.05 -24.23
C LEU A 25 4.98 -23.71 -22.85
N GLN A 26 5.40 -24.97 -22.78
CA GLN A 26 5.52 -25.66 -21.49
C GLN A 26 6.64 -25.07 -20.63
N SER A 27 7.80 -24.80 -21.23
CA SER A 27 8.93 -24.16 -20.56
C SER A 27 8.57 -22.74 -20.12
N ALA A 28 7.97 -21.95 -21.02
CA ALA A 28 7.50 -20.59 -20.73
C ALA A 28 6.46 -20.58 -19.60
N SER A 29 5.52 -21.52 -19.59
CA SER A 29 4.53 -21.62 -18.52
C SER A 29 5.16 -21.94 -17.16
N GLN A 30 6.19 -22.79 -17.12
CA GLN A 30 6.90 -23.12 -15.89
C GLN A 30 7.72 -21.92 -15.40
N GLN A 31 8.44 -21.25 -16.30
CA GLN A 31 9.19 -20.03 -15.99
C GLN A 31 8.27 -18.94 -15.43
N LEU A 32 7.16 -18.63 -16.11
CA LEU A 32 6.20 -17.62 -15.66
C LEU A 32 5.60 -17.93 -14.28
N LYS A 33 5.43 -19.21 -13.97
CA LYS A 33 4.97 -19.64 -12.64
C LYS A 33 6.06 -19.42 -11.59
N ALA A 34 7.30 -19.81 -11.87
CA ALA A 34 8.43 -19.60 -10.97
C ALA A 34 8.68 -18.10 -10.71
N GLU A 35 8.64 -17.27 -11.76
CA GLU A 35 8.75 -15.81 -11.64
C GLU A 35 7.62 -15.21 -10.80
N TYR A 36 6.38 -15.69 -10.98
CA TYR A 36 5.25 -15.24 -10.17
C TYR A 36 5.44 -15.60 -8.69
N GLU A 37 5.84 -16.83 -8.40
CA GLU A 37 6.08 -17.29 -7.03
C GLU A 37 7.21 -16.51 -6.36
N ASP A 38 8.34 -16.31 -7.05
CA ASP A 38 9.46 -15.52 -6.55
C ASP A 38 9.05 -14.05 -6.31
N TRP A 39 8.37 -13.42 -7.27
CA TRP A 39 7.89 -12.05 -7.13
C TRP A 39 6.96 -11.86 -5.94
N VAL A 40 6.00 -12.77 -5.76
CA VAL A 40 5.06 -12.72 -4.63
C VAL A 40 5.80 -12.88 -3.30
N GLN A 41 6.79 -13.77 -3.21
CA GLN A 41 7.60 -13.91 -1.99
C GLN A 41 8.42 -12.65 -1.69
N ASN A 42 9.00 -12.03 -2.73
CA ASN A 42 9.72 -10.76 -2.58
C ASN A 42 8.80 -9.63 -2.12
N LEU A 43 7.58 -9.54 -2.66
CA LEU A 43 6.56 -8.58 -2.23
C LEU A 43 6.14 -8.80 -0.78
N ILE A 44 5.84 -10.04 -0.38
CA ILE A 44 5.46 -10.38 1.00
C ILE A 44 6.59 -10.00 1.96
N THR A 45 7.83 -10.34 1.61
CA THR A 45 9.01 -10.02 2.42
C THR A 45 9.19 -8.51 2.56
N CYS A 46 9.10 -7.76 1.46
CA CYS A 46 9.22 -6.30 1.50
C CYS A 46 8.09 -5.67 2.32
N ARG A 47 6.84 -6.11 2.16
CA ARG A 47 5.70 -5.57 2.93
C ARG A 47 5.76 -5.88 4.42
N ARG A 48 6.36 -7.02 4.80
CA ARG A 48 6.65 -7.34 6.21
C ARG A 48 7.73 -6.45 6.79
N ASN A 49 8.77 -6.14 6.02
CA ASN A 49 9.94 -5.40 6.50
C ASN A 49 9.78 -3.88 6.40
N TYR A 50 8.93 -3.39 5.50
CA TYR A 50 8.75 -1.97 5.20
C TYR A 50 7.29 -1.57 5.35
N TYR A 51 6.95 -0.95 6.47
CA TYR A 51 5.57 -0.63 6.84
C TYR A 51 4.81 0.14 5.76
N TYR A 52 5.42 1.20 5.19
CA TYR A 52 4.72 2.06 4.23
C TYR A 52 4.42 1.38 2.88
N MET A 53 5.06 0.25 2.56
CA MET A 53 4.72 -0.55 1.38
C MET A 53 3.32 -1.16 1.46
N ASN A 54 2.73 -1.27 2.65
CA ASN A 54 1.38 -1.81 2.82
C ASN A 54 0.28 -0.84 2.36
N PHE A 55 0.60 0.44 2.19
CA PHE A 55 -0.35 1.42 1.63
C PHE A 55 -0.31 1.51 0.11
N ILE A 56 0.68 0.88 -0.53
CA ILE A 56 0.86 0.95 -1.98
C ILE A 56 0.19 -0.24 -2.64
N HIS A 57 -0.86 0.04 -3.43
CA HIS A 57 -1.53 -0.94 -4.27
C HIS A 57 -0.60 -1.40 -5.41
N PRO A 58 -0.69 -2.66 -5.88
CA PRO A 58 0.13 -3.16 -7.00
C PRO A 58 0.19 -2.27 -8.24
N ALA A 59 -0.95 -1.70 -8.67
CA ALA A 59 -0.98 -0.77 -9.80
C ALA A 59 -0.22 0.54 -9.52
N GLN A 60 -0.24 1.02 -8.27
CA GLN A 60 0.51 2.21 -7.86
C GLN A 60 2.01 1.91 -7.75
N LEU A 61 2.37 0.68 -7.37
CA LEU A 61 3.76 0.22 -7.36
C LEU A 61 4.39 0.28 -8.75
N GLN A 62 3.66 -0.12 -9.81
CA GLN A 62 4.13 0.03 -11.19
C GLN A 62 4.30 1.50 -11.60
N GLN A 63 3.41 2.38 -11.15
CA GLN A 63 3.53 3.82 -11.40
C GLN A 63 4.75 4.42 -10.68
N LEU A 64 5.00 4.03 -9.44
CA LEU A 64 6.19 4.42 -8.68
C LEU A 64 7.47 3.96 -9.36
N PHE A 65 7.51 2.70 -9.81
CA PHE A 65 8.63 2.17 -10.58
C PHE A 65 8.86 2.96 -11.87
N GLY A 66 7.81 3.22 -12.66
CA GLY A 66 7.92 4.03 -13.86
C GLY A 66 8.46 5.44 -13.57
N TYR A 67 7.96 6.08 -12.52
CA TYR A 67 8.36 7.41 -12.10
C TYR A 67 9.84 7.48 -11.67
N LEU A 68 10.28 6.52 -10.84
CA LEU A 68 11.62 6.51 -10.23
C LEU A 68 12.71 5.97 -11.15
N CYS A 69 12.42 4.90 -11.90
CA CYS A 69 13.44 4.18 -12.66
C CYS A 69 13.41 4.51 -14.16
N LYS A 70 12.25 4.86 -14.72
CA LYS A 70 12.09 5.08 -16.17
C LYS A 70 11.86 6.54 -16.54
N ASN A 71 11.72 7.43 -15.56
CA ASN A 71 11.23 8.80 -15.75
C ASN A 71 9.89 8.85 -16.50
N THR A 72 9.10 7.78 -16.44
CA THR A 72 7.79 7.64 -17.06
C THR A 72 6.73 7.54 -15.96
N GLY A 73 6.07 8.64 -15.64
CA GLY A 73 5.06 8.62 -14.59
C GLY A 73 4.38 9.97 -14.44
N ASN A 74 3.11 9.94 -14.05
CA ASN A 74 2.36 11.17 -13.78
C ASN A 74 2.59 11.58 -12.32
N GLU A 75 3.30 12.69 -12.10
CA GLU A 75 3.58 13.24 -10.77
C GLU A 75 2.34 13.43 -9.91
N ARG A 76 1.20 13.80 -10.52
CA ARG A 76 -0.07 13.96 -9.80
C ARG A 76 -0.60 12.63 -9.28
N ASN A 77 -0.45 11.55 -10.04
CA ASN A 77 -0.87 10.22 -9.60
C ASN A 77 0.02 9.74 -8.45
N ILE A 78 1.35 9.94 -8.56
CA ILE A 78 2.28 9.62 -7.47
C ILE A 78 1.95 10.43 -6.22
N LEU A 79 1.73 11.75 -6.37
CA LEU A 79 1.32 12.62 -5.27
C LEU A 79 0.06 12.09 -4.59
N THR A 80 -0.95 11.72 -5.36
CA THR A 80 -2.22 11.18 -4.82
C THR A 80 -1.98 9.88 -4.03
N CYS A 81 -1.10 9.01 -4.52
CA CYS A 81 -0.74 7.77 -3.80
C CYS A 81 -0.03 8.08 -2.48
N LEU A 82 0.90 9.03 -2.48
CA LEU A 82 1.66 9.43 -1.30
C LEU A 82 0.79 10.18 -0.29
N GLN A 83 -0.19 10.95 -0.76
CA GLN A 83 -1.18 11.63 0.09
C GLN A 83 -2.14 10.69 0.81
N PHE A 84 -2.28 9.45 0.32
CA PHE A 84 -2.99 8.40 1.05
C PHE A 84 -2.23 7.96 2.31
N ILE A 85 -0.89 8.06 2.31
CA ILE A 85 -0.05 7.77 3.47
C ILE A 85 -0.07 8.97 4.43
N ASP A 86 0.20 10.16 3.89
CA ASP A 86 0.15 11.42 4.63
C ASP A 86 -0.48 12.52 3.77
N THR A 87 -1.65 13.00 4.18
CA THR A 87 -2.44 14.02 3.46
C THR A 87 -1.70 15.35 3.28
N ASN A 88 -0.70 15.64 4.13
CA ASN A 88 0.10 16.86 4.03
C ASN A 88 1.29 16.73 3.08
N PHE A 89 1.56 15.53 2.56
CA PHE A 89 2.64 15.32 1.62
C PHE A 89 2.40 16.13 0.33
N ASN A 90 3.37 16.95 -0.04
CA ASN A 90 3.29 17.85 -1.19
C ASN A 90 4.57 17.90 -2.04
N ASN A 91 5.59 17.10 -1.69
CA ASN A 91 6.90 17.18 -2.33
C ASN A 91 7.30 15.85 -2.98
N VAL A 92 6.74 15.56 -4.16
CA VAL A 92 7.07 14.34 -4.92
C VAL A 92 8.54 14.31 -5.36
N GLN A 93 9.20 15.46 -5.50
CA GLN A 93 10.63 15.49 -5.84
C GLN A 93 11.51 14.97 -4.70
N ALA A 94 11.07 15.09 -3.44
CA ALA A 94 11.75 14.45 -2.32
C ALA A 94 11.86 12.93 -2.50
N LEU A 95 10.87 12.29 -3.15
CA LEU A 95 10.92 10.87 -3.47
C LEU A 95 12.05 10.54 -4.46
N ARG A 96 12.20 11.31 -5.55
CA ARG A 96 13.32 11.09 -6.48
C ARG A 96 14.66 11.36 -5.83
N ASN A 97 14.76 12.44 -5.04
CA ASN A 97 16.03 12.84 -4.42
C ASN A 97 16.52 11.83 -3.38
N GLN A 98 15.60 11.14 -2.70
CA GLN A 98 15.95 10.08 -1.75
C GLN A 98 16.13 8.71 -2.41
N PHE A 99 15.57 8.51 -3.60
CA PHE A 99 15.73 7.27 -4.34
C PHE A 99 17.18 7.12 -4.80
N GLN A 100 17.84 6.08 -4.31
CA GLN A 100 19.22 5.80 -4.69
C GLN A 100 19.26 5.33 -6.14
N SER A 101 20.12 5.94 -6.96
CA SER A 101 20.34 5.47 -8.32
C SER A 101 20.85 4.04 -8.28
N LEU A 102 20.15 3.13 -8.95
CA LEU A 102 20.54 1.73 -9.06
C LEU A 102 21.35 1.52 -10.36
N PRO A 103 22.29 0.56 -10.39
CA PRO A 103 22.89 0.09 -11.62
C PRO A 103 21.83 -0.37 -12.62
N GLU A 104 22.07 -0.21 -13.92
CA GLU A 104 21.15 -0.69 -14.97
C GLU A 104 20.90 -2.21 -14.90
N ALA A 105 21.85 -2.97 -14.36
CA ALA A 105 21.76 -4.42 -14.19
C ALA A 105 21.01 -4.86 -12.92
N SER A 106 20.42 -3.93 -12.15
CA SER A 106 19.69 -4.29 -10.93
C SER A 106 18.46 -5.12 -11.22
N ASN A 107 18.26 -6.17 -10.42
CA ASN A 107 17.11 -7.05 -10.56
C ASN A 107 15.85 -6.45 -9.90
N ASN A 108 14.68 -7.03 -10.20
CA ASN A 108 13.39 -6.57 -9.68
C ASN A 108 13.31 -6.56 -8.15
N ARG A 109 14.02 -7.46 -7.47
CA ARG A 109 14.05 -7.51 -6.01
C ARG A 109 14.80 -6.32 -5.42
N GLU A 110 15.96 -5.98 -5.95
CA GLU A 110 16.75 -4.81 -5.54
C GLU A 110 15.99 -3.51 -5.76
N ILE A 111 15.33 -3.39 -6.91
CA ILE A 111 14.49 -2.23 -7.24
C ILE A 111 13.34 -2.12 -6.25
N LEU A 112 12.62 -3.20 -5.99
CA LEU A 112 11.52 -3.23 -5.03
C LEU A 112 11.99 -2.84 -3.63
N GLN A 113 13.13 -3.36 -3.20
CA GLN A 113 13.70 -3.06 -1.89
C GLN A 113 14.10 -1.57 -1.79
N ASN A 114 14.70 -1.00 -2.83
CA ASN A 114 15.08 0.41 -2.84
C ASN A 114 13.85 1.34 -2.82
N ILE A 115 12.80 1.03 -3.60
CA ILE A 115 11.51 1.74 -3.50
C ILE A 115 10.98 1.68 -2.06
N SER A 116 11.03 0.49 -1.44
CA SER A 116 10.53 0.28 -0.08
C SER A 116 11.31 1.07 0.97
N LEU A 117 12.64 1.10 0.87
CA LEU A 117 13.53 1.89 1.72
C LEU A 117 13.26 3.39 1.55
N THR A 118 13.14 3.85 0.31
CA THR A 118 12.86 5.25 -0.01
C THR A 118 11.54 5.70 0.64
N LEU A 119 10.49 4.88 0.56
CA LEU A 119 9.22 5.17 1.23
C LEU A 119 9.36 5.20 2.76
N GLN A 120 10.13 4.27 3.36
CA GLN A 120 10.43 4.35 4.79
C GLN A 120 11.13 5.64 5.16
N ASP A 121 12.15 6.05 4.41
CA ASP A 121 12.93 7.23 4.76
C ASP A 121 12.17 8.54 4.61
N ILE A 122 11.27 8.63 3.62
CA ILE A 122 10.38 9.77 3.47
C ILE A 122 9.44 9.84 4.67
N PHE A 123 8.74 8.75 4.97
CA PHE A 123 7.63 8.80 5.92
C PHE A 123 8.01 8.45 7.36
N LYS A 124 9.26 8.07 7.68
CA LYS A 124 9.67 7.71 9.07
C LYS A 124 9.37 8.78 10.11
N ASN A 125 9.40 10.05 9.70
CA ASN A 125 9.13 11.20 10.56
C ASN A 125 7.77 11.84 10.29
N HIS A 126 6.98 11.30 9.36
CA HIS A 126 5.66 11.81 9.03
C HIS A 126 4.63 11.13 9.92
N PHE A 127 3.96 11.94 10.73
CA PHE A 127 2.80 11.50 11.50
C PHE A 127 1.59 12.22 10.91
N PRO A 128 0.66 11.51 10.25
CA PRO A 128 -0.49 12.16 9.66
C PRO A 128 -1.26 12.91 10.76
N PRO A 129 -1.67 14.15 10.49
CA PRO A 129 -2.30 15.01 11.48
C PRO A 129 -3.58 14.34 12.00
N ARG A 130 -3.71 14.21 13.32
CA ARG A 130 -4.93 13.69 13.93
C ARG A 130 -5.96 14.81 14.06
N GLN A 131 -7.03 14.73 13.27
CA GLN A 131 -8.16 15.63 13.45
C GLN A 131 -8.92 15.23 14.72
N LYS A 132 -8.70 15.98 15.81
CA LYS A 132 -9.35 15.71 17.10
C LYS A 132 -10.87 15.82 16.97
N LEU A 133 -11.57 14.92 17.62
CA LEU A 133 -13.02 15.02 17.77
C LEU A 133 -13.33 16.11 18.81
N ALA A 134 -14.38 16.89 18.56
CA ALA A 134 -14.82 17.91 19.51
C ALA A 134 -15.14 17.25 20.85
N PRO A 135 -14.77 17.87 21.99
CA PRO A 135 -15.05 17.30 23.30
C PRO A 135 -16.57 17.22 23.51
N GLN A 136 -17.14 16.02 23.42
CA GLN A 136 -18.50 15.76 23.87
C GLN A 136 -18.49 15.34 25.33
N LYS A 137 -19.52 15.73 26.09
CA LYS A 137 -19.79 15.18 27.42
C LYS A 137 -19.91 13.66 27.25
N LYS A 138 -19.12 12.90 28.03
CA LYS A 138 -19.07 11.43 28.00
C LYS A 138 -20.44 10.84 28.36
N GLU A 139 -21.35 10.72 27.40
CA GLU A 139 -22.64 10.05 27.59
C GLU A 139 -22.72 8.69 26.89
N SER A 140 -21.75 8.33 26.04
CA SER A 140 -21.74 7.00 25.42
C SER A 140 -21.12 5.96 26.36
N LYS A 141 -21.99 5.20 27.05
CA LYS A 141 -21.62 3.92 27.68
C LYS A 141 -21.41 2.87 26.58
N ILE A 142 -20.32 2.95 25.83
CA ILE A 142 -19.78 1.72 25.23
C ILE A 142 -19.11 0.99 26.37
N THR A 143 -19.82 0.01 26.92
CA THR A 143 -19.38 -0.83 28.03
C THR A 143 -18.25 -1.78 27.66
N ASP A 144 -17.92 -1.88 26.37
CA ASP A 144 -16.88 -2.77 25.88
C ASP A 144 -15.54 -2.04 25.81
N ILE A 145 -14.68 -2.36 26.77
CA ILE A 145 -13.32 -1.82 26.85
C ILE A 145 -12.52 -2.39 25.68
N VAL A 146 -12.18 -1.55 24.71
CA VAL A 146 -11.25 -1.90 23.63
C VAL A 146 -9.86 -2.07 24.23
N GLN A 147 -9.26 -3.24 24.04
CA GLN A 147 -7.92 -3.55 24.54
C GLN A 147 -6.89 -3.49 23.41
N ALA A 148 -5.74 -2.88 23.68
CA ALA A 148 -4.64 -2.84 22.72
C ALA A 148 -4.16 -4.26 22.39
N GLY A 149 -4.01 -4.57 21.10
CA GLY A 149 -3.54 -5.88 20.62
C GLY A 149 -4.62 -6.96 20.51
N VAL A 150 -5.87 -6.68 20.90
CA VAL A 150 -6.98 -7.64 20.83
C VAL A 150 -7.98 -7.20 19.77
N PRO A 151 -8.40 -8.07 18.84
CA PRO A 151 -9.45 -7.75 17.88
C PRO A 151 -10.77 -7.38 18.58
N TYR A 152 -11.34 -6.23 18.23
CA TYR A 152 -12.68 -5.84 18.65
C TYR A 152 -13.69 -6.24 17.56
N ILE A 153 -14.73 -6.99 17.93
CA ILE A 153 -15.76 -7.46 17.01
C ILE A 153 -17.11 -6.91 17.45
N ALA A 154 -17.76 -6.16 16.56
CA ALA A 154 -19.14 -5.70 16.72
C ALA A 154 -20.03 -6.42 15.71
N ALA A 155 -21.00 -7.19 16.21
CA ALA A 155 -22.00 -7.85 15.36
C ALA A 155 -23.19 -6.92 15.13
N LEU A 156 -23.45 -6.57 13.87
CA LEU A 156 -24.56 -5.74 13.44
C LEU A 156 -25.37 -6.48 12.37
N ASN A 157 -26.66 -6.17 12.23
CA ASN A 157 -27.47 -6.67 11.13
C ASN A 157 -26.93 -6.15 9.79
N ALA A 158 -27.11 -6.93 8.71
CA ALA A 158 -26.55 -6.63 7.38
C ALA A 158 -26.90 -5.21 6.88
N ASP A 159 -28.14 -4.77 7.10
CA ASP A 159 -28.63 -3.45 6.67
C ASP A 159 -28.63 -2.43 7.81
N SER A 160 -27.83 -2.65 8.85
CA SER A 160 -27.83 -1.79 10.02
C SER A 160 -27.24 -0.41 9.67
N PRO A 161 -27.99 0.70 9.88
CA PRO A 161 -27.46 2.05 9.72
C PRO A 161 -26.43 2.41 10.81
N LEU A 162 -26.16 1.48 11.74
CA LEU A 162 -25.28 1.71 12.88
C LEU A 162 -23.80 1.48 12.56
N VAL A 163 -23.42 0.88 11.43
CA VAL A 163 -22.00 0.58 11.10
C VAL A 163 -21.12 1.83 11.26
N ILE A 164 -21.52 2.94 10.64
CA ILE A 164 -20.80 4.20 10.70
C ILE A 164 -20.78 4.79 12.12
N ARG A 165 -21.90 4.66 12.85
CA ARG A 165 -21.99 5.15 14.24
C ARG A 165 -21.09 4.36 15.18
N THR A 166 -21.08 3.04 15.06
CA THR A 166 -20.22 2.13 15.82
C THR A 166 -18.75 2.41 15.53
N MET A 167 -18.39 2.61 14.26
CA MET A 167 -17.04 3.02 13.86
C MET A 167 -16.64 4.34 14.52
N PHE A 168 -17.45 5.41 14.42
CA PHE A 168 -17.09 6.68 15.04
C PHE A 168 -17.00 6.60 16.56
N ALA A 169 -17.89 5.83 17.20
CA ALA A 169 -17.84 5.64 18.64
C ALA A 169 -16.57 4.87 19.06
N LEU A 170 -16.08 3.93 18.24
CA LEU A 170 -14.78 3.27 18.46
C LEU A 170 -13.63 4.29 18.45
N TYR A 171 -13.59 5.16 17.44
CA TYR A 171 -12.55 6.20 17.34
C TYR A 171 -12.63 7.24 18.46
N MET A 172 -13.84 7.62 18.87
CA MET A 172 -14.07 8.50 20.03
C MET A 172 -13.49 7.92 21.32
N ASN A 173 -13.72 6.63 21.58
CA ASN A 173 -13.32 5.99 22.83
C ASN A 173 -11.85 5.53 22.87
N THR A 174 -11.18 5.43 21.71
CA THR A 174 -9.79 4.92 21.62
C THR A 174 -8.78 6.03 21.36
N THR A 175 -8.91 6.73 20.23
CA THR A 175 -7.92 7.69 19.74
C THR A 175 -8.35 9.15 19.93
N ASN A 176 -9.65 9.37 20.17
CA ASN A 176 -10.29 10.67 20.22
C ASN A 176 -9.99 11.55 18.99
N SER A 177 -9.83 10.91 17.83
CA SER A 177 -9.57 11.56 16.55
C SER A 177 -10.37 10.89 15.45
N LEU A 178 -10.70 11.65 14.41
CA LEU A 178 -11.27 11.07 13.20
C LEU A 178 -10.26 10.11 12.54
N PRO A 179 -10.75 8.99 11.98
CA PRO A 179 -9.93 8.11 11.17
C PRO A 179 -9.40 8.81 9.92
N ASN A 180 -8.18 8.46 9.54
CA ASN A 180 -7.67 8.74 8.21
C ASN A 180 -8.15 7.68 7.21
N ALA A 181 -8.13 8.02 5.92
CA ALA A 181 -8.57 7.12 4.85
C ALA A 181 -7.81 5.78 4.83
N ASN A 182 -6.56 5.77 5.28
CA ASN A 182 -5.71 4.59 5.35
C ASN A 182 -5.92 3.72 6.62
N GLN A 183 -6.87 4.09 7.48
CA GLN A 183 -7.18 3.36 8.71
C GLN A 183 -8.54 2.65 8.66
N ILE A 184 -9.37 2.94 7.66
CA ILE A 184 -10.67 2.30 7.47
C ILE A 184 -10.66 1.52 6.16
N LEU A 185 -11.18 0.30 6.21
CA LEU A 185 -11.53 -0.48 5.03
C LEU A 185 -13.04 -0.73 5.03
N LEU A 186 -13.74 -0.24 4.01
CA LEU A 186 -15.14 -0.55 3.75
C LEU A 186 -15.17 -1.54 2.59
N LEU A 187 -15.74 -2.73 2.83
CA LEU A 187 -15.83 -3.85 1.88
C LEU A 187 -17.27 -4.06 1.40
#